data_AF-A0A7R9HJ08-F1
#
_entry.id   AF-A0A7R9HJ08-F1
#
_cell.length_a   1.000
_cell.length_b   1.000
_cell.length_c   1.000
_cell.angle_alpha   90.00
_cell.angle_beta   90.00
_cell.angle_gamma   90.00
#
_symmetry.space_group_name_H-M   'P 1'
#
loop_
_entity.id
_entity.type
_entity.pdbx_description
1 polymer ?
#
loop_
_entity_poly.entity_id
_entity_poly.type
_entity_poly.pdbx_seq_one_letter_code
_entity_poly.pdbx_strand_id
1 'polypeptide(L)'
;MKARIMGPNYTPGKKEDLFEKAIQRTILMMGRYVEAIEDVPSGNICGLVGVDQFLVKTGTISTFKDAHNMKVMKFSVSPLVRVAVI
;
A
#
# COMPACT_ATOMS: atom_id res chain seq x y z
N MET A 1 2.05 13.11 -9.39
CA MET A 1 1.18 12.00 -9.84
C MET A 1 0.11 11.75 -8.78
N LYS A 2 -1.19 11.86 -9.09
CA LYS A 2 -2.27 11.52 -8.15
C LYS A 2 -2.53 10.02 -8.24
N ALA A 3 -2.34 9.31 -7.13
CA ALA A 3 -2.55 7.88 -7.05
C ALA A 3 -3.80 7.59 -6.21
N ARG A 4 -4.52 6.54 -6.60
CA ARG A 4 -5.66 6.01 -5.85
C ARG A 4 -5.15 4.87 -4.97
N ILE A 5 -5.37 4.99 -3.68
CA ILE A 5 -5.02 4.01 -2.66
C ILE A 5 -6.32 3.27 -2.33
N MET A 6 -6.35 1.98 -2.65
CA MET A 6 -7.48 1.08 -2.41
C MET A 6 -7.14 0.21 -1.21
N GLY A 7 -7.92 0.31 -0.14
CA GLY A 7 -7.78 -0.52 1.04
C GLY A 7 -8.23 -1.97 0.83
N PRO A 8 -8.13 -2.81 1.88
CA PRO A 8 -8.42 -4.24 1.77
C PRO A 8 -9.92 -4.53 1.55
N ASN A 9 -10.82 -3.64 1.99
CA ASN A 9 -12.27 -3.80 1.80
C ASN A 9 -12.81 -3.02 0.60
N TYR A 10 -11.94 -2.45 -0.23
CA TYR A 10 -12.36 -1.73 -1.44
C TYR A 10 -13.13 -2.67 -2.37
N THR A 11 -14.30 -2.21 -2.84
CA THR A 11 -15.09 -2.89 -3.87
C THR A 11 -15.24 -1.97 -5.08
N PRO A 12 -15.01 -2.48 -6.31
CA PRO A 12 -15.17 -1.70 -7.53
C PRO A 12 -16.56 -1.03 -7.59
N GLY A 13 -16.56 0.29 -7.82
CA GLY A 13 -17.79 1.09 -7.85
C GLY A 13 -18.21 1.71 -6.51
N LYS A 14 -17.68 1.24 -5.37
CA LYS A 14 -17.86 1.90 -4.07
C LYS A 14 -16.72 2.89 -3.79
N LYS A 15 -17.00 3.87 -2.93
CA LYS A 15 -15.99 4.83 -2.41
C LYS A 15 -15.50 4.48 -1.01
N GLU A 16 -15.94 3.34 -0.47
CA GLU A 16 -15.49 2.82 0.82
C GLU A 16 -14.03 2.34 0.70
N ASP A 17 -13.18 2.67 1.67
CA ASP A 17 -11.74 2.35 1.67
C ASP A 17 -10.98 2.84 0.41
N LEU A 18 -11.46 3.92 -0.23
CA LEU A 18 -10.79 4.57 -1.36
C LEU A 18 -10.24 5.94 -0.98
N PHE A 19 -8.93 6.14 -1.15
CA PHE A 19 -8.26 7.42 -0.90
C PHE A 19 -7.53 7.90 -2.14
N GLU A 20 -7.64 9.19 -2.46
CA GLU A 20 -6.89 9.81 -3.56
C GLU A 20 -5.84 10.77 -3.00
N LYS A 21 -4.57 10.44 -3.18
CA LYS A 21 -3.44 11.27 -2.71
C LYS A 21 -2.28 11.24 -3.70
N ALA A 22 -1.49 12.31 -3.68
CA ALA A 22 -0.23 12.33 -4.39
C ALA A 22 0.84 11.63 -3.54
N ILE A 23 1.60 10.75 -4.15
CA ILE A 23 2.80 10.15 -3.54
C ILE A 23 3.85 11.27 -3.42
N GLN A 24 4.43 11.43 -2.22
CA GLN A 24 5.38 12.53 -1.97
C GLN A 24 6.75 12.25 -2.57
N ARG A 25 7.30 11.06 -2.30
CA ARG A 25 8.60 10.60 -2.82
C ARG A 25 8.65 9.08 -2.83
N THR A 26 9.42 8.54 -3.76
CA THR A 26 9.75 7.12 -3.84
C THR A 26 11.18 6.94 -3.33
N ILE A 27 11.38 5.88 -2.55
CA ILE A 27 12.68 5.57 -1.95
C ILE A 27 13.13 4.18 -2.36
N LEU A 28 14.42 4.04 -2.65
CA LEU A 28 15.09 2.77 -2.80
C LEU A 28 15.73 2.40 -1.46
N MET A 29 15.36 1.23 -0.93
CA MET A 29 15.97 0.71 0.29
C MET A 29 17.16 -0.19 -0.06
N MET A 30 18.38 0.33 0.12
CA MET A 30 19.63 -0.41 -0.03
C MET A 30 20.17 -0.86 1.34
N GLY A 31 19.40 -1.74 2.00
CA GLY A 31 19.77 -2.27 3.32
C GLY A 31 19.85 -1.16 4.38
N ARG A 32 21.07 -0.71 4.71
CA ARG A 32 21.31 0.37 5.68
C ARG A 32 21.02 1.76 5.11
N TYR A 33 21.12 1.93 3.80
CA TYR A 33 21.00 3.23 3.14
C TYR A 33 19.63 3.39 2.48
N VAL A 34 19.08 4.60 2.56
CA VAL A 34 17.83 4.99 1.91
C VAL A 34 18.16 6.08 0.91
N GLU A 35 17.85 5.84 -0.35
CA GLU A 35 18.08 6.79 -1.44
C GLU A 35 16.74 7.23 -2.03
N ALA A 36 16.56 8.53 -2.28
CA ALA A 36 15.39 9.04 -2.95
C ALA A 36 15.62 9.01 -4.46
N ILE A 37 14.74 8.32 -5.19
CA ILE A 37 14.82 8.19 -6.65
C ILE A 37 13.55 8.73 -7.29
N GLU A 38 13.69 9.31 -8.47
CA GLU A 38 12.57 9.94 -9.19
C GLU A 38 11.68 8.90 -9.87
N ASP A 39 12.28 7.87 -10.49
CA ASP A 39 11.58 6.85 -11.26
C ASP A 39 12.03 5.43 -10.90
N VAL A 40 11.08 4.49 -10.92
CA VAL A 40 11.31 3.06 -10.67
C VAL A 40 10.72 2.25 -11.82
N PRO A 41 11.48 1.40 -12.51
CA PRO A 41 10.94 0.54 -13.55
C PRO A 41 10.04 -0.55 -12.95
N SER A 42 9.09 -1.04 -13.75
CA SER A 42 8.15 -2.08 -13.33
C SER A 42 8.86 -3.37 -12.93
N GLY A 43 8.40 -4.01 -11.85
CA GLY A 43 8.95 -5.28 -11.35
C GLY A 43 9.94 -5.12 -10.19
N ASN A 44 10.32 -3.88 -9.86
CA ASN A 44 11.18 -3.59 -8.72
C ASN A 44 10.37 -3.31 -7.44
N ILE A 45 11.03 -3.51 -6.30
CA ILE A 45 10.51 -3.14 -4.99
C ILE A 45 10.98 -1.72 -4.66
N CYS A 46 10.06 -0.85 -4.27
CA CYS A 46 10.36 0.50 -3.80
C CYS A 46 9.54 0.83 -2.56
N GLY A 47 10.07 1.72 -1.73
CA GLY A 47 9.32 2.32 -0.63
C GLY A 47 8.60 3.58 -1.11
N LEU A 48 7.42 3.82 -0.55
CA LEU A 48 6.60 5.00 -0.84
C LEU A 48 6.41 5.81 0.44
N VAL A 49 6.57 7.13 0.34
CA VAL A 49 6.38 8.04 1.48
C VAL A 49 5.05 8.80 1.34
N GLY A 50 4.32 8.89 2.45
CA GLY A 50 3.03 9.60 2.53
C GLY A 50 1.79 8.74 2.24
N VAL A 51 1.93 7.41 2.29
CA VAL A 51 0.82 6.44 2.09
C VAL A 51 0.43 5.70 3.37
N ASP A 52 1.23 5.83 4.43
CA ASP A 52 1.13 5.13 5.72
C ASP A 52 -0.17 5.40 6.47
N GLN A 53 -0.70 6.62 6.36
CA GLN A 53 -1.94 7.00 7.04
C GLN A 53 -3.19 6.30 6.47
N PHE A 54 -3.13 5.81 5.23
CA PHE A 54 -4.28 5.31 4.49
C PHE A 54 -4.25 3.79 4.25
N LEU A 55 -3.10 3.15 4.53
CA LEU A 55 -2.86 1.74 4.23
C LEU A 55 -2.67 0.95 5.52
N VAL A 56 -3.70 0.19 5.90
CA VAL A 56 -3.64 -0.72 7.05
C VAL A 56 -3.46 -2.16 6.55
N LYS A 57 -2.27 -2.73 6.78
CA LYS A 57 -1.82 -4.09 6.41
C LYS A 57 -1.69 -4.39 4.92
N THR A 58 -2.73 -4.18 4.13
CA THR A 58 -2.75 -4.55 2.70
C THR A 58 -3.60 -3.55 1.94
N GLY A 59 -3.13 -3.18 0.76
CA GLY A 59 -3.89 -2.35 -0.16
C GLY A 59 -3.18 -2.26 -1.49
N THR A 60 -3.87 -1.69 -2.46
CA THR A 60 -3.43 -1.63 -3.86
C THR A 60 -3.43 -0.19 -4.30
N ILE A 61 -2.37 0.23 -4.98
CA ILE A 61 -2.24 1.59 -5.51
C ILE A 61 -2.40 1.51 -7.03
N SER A 62 -3.26 2.36 -7.58
CA SER A 62 -3.44 2.45 -9.03
C SER A 62 -3.74 3.88 -9.46
N THR A 63 -3.40 4.21 -10.70
CA THR A 63 -3.83 5.45 -11.36
C THR A 63 -5.11 5.27 -12.17
N PHE A 64 -5.54 4.02 -12.38
CA PHE A 64 -6.70 3.69 -13.19
C PHE A 64 -8.00 3.76 -12.39
N LYS A 65 -9.10 4.19 -13.02
CA LYS A 65 -10.34 4.49 -12.32
C LYS A 65 -11.18 3.27 -11.95
N ASP A 66 -11.13 2.23 -12.79
CA ASP A 66 -11.90 0.99 -12.65
C ASP A 66 -11.00 -0.18 -12.23
N ALA A 67 -9.89 0.15 -11.55
CA ALA A 67 -8.96 -0.85 -11.04
C ALA A 67 -9.62 -1.68 -9.93
N HIS A 68 -9.25 -2.96 -9.88
CA HIS A 68 -9.66 -3.86 -8.82
C HIS A 68 -8.54 -3.96 -7.77
N ASN A 69 -8.91 -4.17 -6.51
CA ASN A 69 -7.93 -4.44 -5.46
C ASN A 69 -7.29 -5.83 -5.65
N MET A 70 -6.04 -5.95 -5.22
CA MET A 70 -5.37 -7.24 -5.15
C MET A 70 -5.97 -8.10 -4.04
N LYS A 71 -5.93 -9.42 -4.23
CA LYS A 71 -6.41 -10.38 -3.25
C LYS A 71 -5.64 -10.23 -1.94
N VAL A 72 -6.36 -10.12 -0.84
CA VAL A 72 -5.77 -10.05 0.52
C VAL A 72 -4.92 -11.29 0.78
N MET A 73 -3.80 -11.09 1.48
CA MET A 73 -2.88 -12.18 1.83
C MET A 73 -3.60 -13.24 2.67
N LYS A 74 -3.39 -14.51 2.29
CA LYS A 74 -3.76 -15.66 3.12
C LYS A 74 -2.55 -16.05 3.96
N PHE A 75 -2.66 -15.86 5.26
CA PHE A 75 -1.65 -16.37 6.19
C PHE A 75 -1.86 -17.87 6.38
N SER A 76 -0.79 -18.65 6.29
CA SER A 76 -0.83 -20.11 6.50
C SER A 76 -1.07 -20.49 7.96
N VAL A 77 -0.92 -19.53 8.87
CA VAL A 77 -1.04 -19.72 10.31
C VAL A 77 -2.11 -18.78 10.89
N SER A 78 -2.89 -19.30 11.82
CA SER A 78 -3.86 -18.51 12.59
C SER A 78 -3.15 -17.90 13.79
N PRO A 79 -3.27 -16.57 14.04
CA PRO A 79 -2.69 -15.96 15.23
C PRO A 79 -3.41 -16.49 16.48
N LEU A 80 -2.71 -17.30 17.28
CA LEU A 80 -3.27 -17.94 18.48
C LEU A 80 -3.00 -17.14 19.76
N VAL A 81 -1.87 -16.44 19.83
CA VAL A 81 -1.41 -15.78 21.05
C VAL A 81 -2.08 -14.42 21.21
N ARG A 82 -2.68 -14.18 22.38
CA ARG A 82 -3.21 -12.88 22.80
C ARG A 82 -2.46 -12.42 24.05
N VAL A 83 -1.99 -11.17 24.06
CA VAL A 83 -1.30 -10.55 25.20
C VAL A 83 -2.14 -9.39 25.69
N ALA A 84 -2.38 -9.30 27.00
CA ALA A 84 -3.01 -8.13 27.60
C ALA A 84 -2.00 -6.97 27.57
N VAL A 85 -2.39 -5.86 26.96
CA VAL A 85 -1.65 -4.60 27.05
C VAL A 85 -2.25 -3.84 28.22
N ILE A 86 -1.42 -3.55 29.22
CA ILE A 86 -1.78 -2.88 30.48
C ILE A 86 -1.91 -1.38 30.23
#